data_AF-A0A6S7I3L9-F1
#
_entry.id   AF-A0A6S7I3L9-F1
#
_cell.length_a   1.000
_cell.length_b   1.000
_cell.length_c   1.000
_cell.angle_alpha   90.00
_cell.angle_beta   90.00
_cell.angle_gamma   90.00
#
_symmetry.space_group_name_H-M   'P 1'
#
loop_
_entity.id
_entity.type
_entity.pdbx_description
1 polymer ?
#
loop_
_entity_poly.entity_id
_entity_poly.type
_entity_poly.pdbx_seq_one_letter_code
_entity_poly.pdbx_strand_id
1 'polypeptide(L)'
;RLENDDKAMLELSPGKNNNNNDTKLPSESAESTDSDISSVDGLADGLDTADDFDYASFQVWGEIIRDWEENMKRRPKFIRDLTHKGIPEKMRCIMWQYFTGAWESSLVGKYADLIQQQSACERVIKRDIARTFPEHPYFQQEDGQGQQGLYNVIK
;
A
#
# COMPACT_ATOMS: atom_id res chain seq x y z
N ARG A 1 34.94 0.79 21.51
CA ARG A 1 33.72 1.60 21.19
C ARG A 1 34.00 2.20 19.80
N LEU A 2 34.20 1.33 18.82
CA LEU A 2 33.19 0.82 17.87
C LEU A 2 32.59 1.97 17.05
N GLU A 3 33.36 2.39 16.07
CA GLU A 3 32.91 2.91 14.78
C GLU A 3 33.49 1.96 13.73
N ASN A 4 32.75 1.77 12.63
CA ASN A 4 32.99 0.90 11.47
C ASN A 4 32.20 -0.41 11.48
N ASP A 5 30.94 -0.33 11.07
CA ASP A 5 30.19 -1.45 10.46
C ASP A 5 29.31 -0.90 9.33
N ASP A 6 29.93 -0.54 8.21
CA ASP A 6 29.22 -0.27 6.94
C ASP A 6 30.09 -0.75 5.77
N LYS A 7 30.28 -2.08 5.66
CA LYS A 7 30.66 -2.70 4.37
C LYS A 7 30.45 -4.21 4.36
N ALA A 8 29.21 -4.63 4.19
CA ALA A 8 28.91 -5.94 3.64
C ALA A 8 27.71 -5.80 2.70
N MET A 9 27.64 -6.67 1.69
CA MET A 9 26.59 -6.74 0.65
C MET A 9 26.86 -5.95 -0.64
N LEU A 10 28.01 -6.22 -1.26
CA LEU A 10 28.10 -6.30 -2.72
C LEU A 10 29.08 -7.41 -3.05
N GLU A 11 28.56 -8.54 -3.55
CA GLU A 11 29.20 -9.51 -4.45
C GLU A 11 28.19 -10.66 -4.57
N LEU A 12 27.64 -10.86 -5.77
CA LEU A 12 27.70 -12.15 -6.49
C LEU A 12 26.88 -12.05 -7.78
N SER A 13 27.60 -12.13 -8.90
CA SER A 13 27.10 -12.43 -10.24
C SER A 13 27.10 -13.96 -10.51
N PRO A 14 26.53 -14.44 -11.63
CA PRO A 14 25.82 -15.72 -11.68
C PRO A 14 26.69 -16.91 -12.10
N GLY A 15 26.51 -18.05 -11.43
CA GLY A 15 27.14 -19.33 -11.79
C GLY A 15 26.10 -20.43 -12.01
N LYS A 16 26.07 -20.99 -13.23
CA LYS A 16 25.36 -22.23 -13.57
C LYS A 16 25.92 -23.40 -12.75
N ASN A 17 25.06 -24.35 -12.37
CA ASN A 17 25.43 -25.76 -12.31
C ASN A 17 24.20 -26.66 -12.48
N ASN A 18 24.28 -27.52 -13.51
CA ASN A 18 23.45 -28.69 -13.71
C ASN A 18 23.69 -29.71 -12.59
N ASN A 19 22.66 -30.47 -12.21
CA ASN A 19 22.76 -31.92 -12.02
C ASN A 19 21.36 -32.55 -11.99
N ASN A 20 21.17 -33.50 -12.91
CA ASN A 20 20.05 -34.43 -12.95
C ASN A 20 20.09 -35.34 -11.73
N ASN A 21 18.93 -35.72 -11.20
CA ASN A 21 18.70 -37.02 -10.58
C ASN A 21 17.20 -37.34 -10.64
N ASP A 22 16.87 -38.37 -11.42
CA ASP A 22 15.56 -39.01 -11.46
C ASP A 22 15.24 -39.67 -10.11
N THR A 23 14.14 -39.30 -9.47
CA THR A 23 13.45 -40.18 -8.53
C THR A 23 11.94 -39.93 -8.60
N LYS A 24 11.26 -40.95 -9.11
CA LYS A 24 9.82 -41.07 -9.32
C LYS A 24 9.10 -41.25 -7.99
N LEU A 25 8.17 -40.36 -7.64
CA LEU A 25 7.11 -40.62 -6.67
C LEU A 25 5.77 -40.01 -7.13
N PRO A 26 4.63 -40.59 -6.70
CA PRO A 26 3.37 -40.56 -7.44
C PRO A 26 2.58 -39.27 -7.26
N SER A 27 1.77 -39.02 -8.29
CA SER A 27 0.66 -38.09 -8.35
C SER A 27 -0.22 -38.11 -7.10
N GLU A 28 -0.24 -37.01 -6.36
CA GLU A 28 -1.41 -36.59 -5.60
C GLU A 28 -1.84 -35.23 -6.12
N SER A 29 -3.06 -35.20 -6.62
CA SER A 29 -3.78 -34.07 -7.14
C SER A 29 -3.86 -33.00 -6.07
N ALA A 30 -3.04 -31.95 -6.19
CA ALA A 30 -3.35 -30.69 -5.55
C ALA A 30 -4.58 -30.12 -6.26
N GLU A 31 -5.78 -30.47 -5.79
CA GLU A 31 -6.95 -29.60 -5.96
C GLU A 31 -6.64 -28.31 -5.18
N SER A 32 -5.90 -27.41 -5.83
CA SER A 32 -6.02 -26.00 -5.53
C SER A 32 -7.46 -25.65 -5.85
N THR A 33 -8.30 -25.60 -4.82
CA THR A 33 -9.54 -24.82 -4.88
C THR A 33 -9.10 -23.37 -5.04
N ASP A 34 -8.84 -22.96 -6.29
CA ASP A 34 -8.83 -21.57 -6.70
C ASP A 34 -10.27 -21.12 -6.45
N SER A 35 -10.55 -20.63 -5.25
CA SER A 35 -11.82 -20.02 -4.93
C SER A 35 -11.90 -18.81 -5.85
N ASP A 36 -12.60 -18.98 -6.97
CA ASP A 36 -12.86 -17.95 -7.96
C ASP A 36 -13.65 -16.81 -7.30
N ILE A 37 -12.94 -15.94 -6.58
CA ILE A 37 -13.36 -14.60 -6.23
C ILE A 37 -13.32 -13.71 -7.49
N SER A 38 -13.94 -14.20 -8.55
CA SER A 38 -14.08 -13.50 -9.82
C SER A 38 -15.28 -12.55 -9.81
N SER A 39 -16.22 -12.75 -8.89
CA SER A 39 -17.44 -11.96 -8.78
C SER A 39 -17.49 -11.17 -7.49
N VAL A 40 -17.57 -9.85 -7.65
CA VAL A 40 -17.78 -8.90 -6.56
C VAL A 40 -19.12 -9.13 -5.84
N ASP A 41 -20.06 -9.84 -6.45
CA ASP A 41 -21.42 -10.04 -5.91
C ASP A 41 -21.48 -11.14 -4.84
N GLY A 42 -20.53 -12.08 -4.85
CA GLY A 42 -20.44 -13.11 -3.80
C GLY A 42 -19.96 -12.58 -2.44
N LEU A 43 -19.47 -11.34 -2.38
CA LEU A 43 -19.00 -10.72 -1.14
C LEU A 43 -20.13 -10.27 -0.21
N ALA A 44 -21.36 -10.18 -0.70
CA ALA A 44 -22.51 -9.76 0.10
C ALA A 44 -23.47 -10.93 0.43
N ASP A 45 -23.28 -12.09 -0.19
CA ASP A 45 -24.20 -13.22 -0.05
C ASP A 45 -23.96 -13.92 1.30
N GLY A 46 -24.90 -13.75 2.24
CA GLY A 46 -24.86 -14.36 3.57
C GLY A 46 -24.17 -13.55 4.67
N LEU A 47 -23.87 -12.26 4.46
CA LEU A 47 -23.33 -11.39 5.51
C LEU A 47 -24.45 -10.58 6.18
N ASP A 48 -24.72 -10.87 7.46
CA ASP A 48 -25.82 -10.26 8.21
C ASP A 48 -25.41 -8.95 8.90
N THR A 49 -24.10 -8.66 9.04
CA THR A 49 -23.60 -7.45 9.71
C THR A 49 -22.61 -6.65 8.86
N ALA A 50 -22.51 -5.35 9.14
CA ALA A 50 -21.55 -4.46 8.48
C ALA A 50 -20.10 -4.85 8.78
N ASP A 51 -19.83 -5.41 9.97
CA ASP A 51 -18.52 -5.87 10.38
C ASP A 51 -18.07 -7.09 9.56
N ASP A 52 -18.99 -8.01 9.27
CA ASP A 52 -18.69 -9.18 8.43
C ASP A 52 -18.33 -8.75 7.00
N PHE A 53 -19.01 -7.74 6.46
CA PHE A 53 -18.69 -7.18 5.14
C PHE A 53 -17.32 -6.48 5.13
N ASP A 54 -16.99 -5.71 6.17
CA ASP A 54 -15.67 -5.05 6.28
C ASP A 54 -14.55 -6.10 6.35
N TYR A 55 -14.76 -7.18 7.12
CA TYR A 55 -13.79 -8.27 7.23
C TYR A 55 -13.62 -9.05 5.92
N ALA A 56 -14.72 -9.41 5.25
CA ALA A 56 -14.67 -10.07 3.95
C ALA A 56 -13.93 -9.18 2.94
N SER A 57 -14.32 -7.90 2.82
CA SER A 57 -13.66 -6.94 1.94
C SER A 57 -12.16 -6.80 2.25
N PHE A 58 -11.78 -6.73 3.52
CA PHE A 58 -10.38 -6.69 3.95
C PHE A 58 -9.58 -7.92 3.46
N GLN A 59 -10.14 -9.12 3.55
CA GLN A 59 -9.49 -10.34 3.06
C GLN A 59 -9.27 -10.30 1.55
N VAL A 60 -10.27 -9.89 0.77
CA VAL A 60 -10.15 -9.76 -0.69
C VAL A 60 -9.05 -8.80 -1.08
N TRP A 61 -9.04 -7.61 -0.48
CA TRP A 61 -8.02 -6.61 -0.74
C TRP A 61 -6.63 -7.11 -0.34
N GLY A 62 -6.53 -7.91 0.75
CA GLY A 62 -5.29 -8.56 1.15
C GLY A 62 -4.74 -9.52 0.09
N GLU A 63 -5.61 -10.38 -0.46
CA GLU A 63 -5.25 -11.30 -1.56
C GLU A 63 -4.83 -10.56 -2.83
N ILE A 64 -5.52 -9.46 -3.18
CA ILE A 64 -5.15 -8.62 -4.32
C ILE A 64 -3.75 -8.02 -4.13
N ILE A 65 -3.48 -7.46 -2.95
CA ILE A 65 -2.20 -6.81 -2.66
C ILE A 65 -1.04 -7.80 -2.70
N ARG A 66 -1.24 -9.03 -2.21
CA ARG A 66 -0.19 -10.07 -2.17
C ARG A 66 0.49 -10.24 -3.52
N ASP A 67 -0.31 -10.24 -4.59
CA ASP A 67 0.16 -10.38 -5.97
C ASP A 67 -0.38 -9.23 -6.84
N TRP A 68 -0.14 -7.99 -6.40
CA TRP A 68 -0.70 -6.76 -7.01
C TRP A 68 -0.57 -6.69 -8.52
N GLU A 69 0.66 -6.89 -9.05
CA GLU A 69 0.91 -6.79 -10.48
C GLU A 69 0.13 -7.82 -11.29
N GLU A 70 0.06 -9.06 -10.82
CA GLU A 70 -0.61 -10.14 -11.52
C GLU A 70 -2.12 -9.96 -11.48
N ASN A 71 -2.67 -9.52 -10.33
CA ASN A 71 -4.09 -9.21 -10.18
C ASN A 71 -4.51 -8.03 -11.07
N MET A 72 -3.71 -6.96 -11.14
CA MET A 72 -3.97 -5.82 -12.03
C MET A 72 -3.92 -6.21 -13.51
N LYS A 73 -3.07 -7.17 -13.90
CA LYS A 73 -3.01 -7.70 -15.27
C LYS A 73 -4.20 -8.63 -15.58
N ARG A 74 -4.52 -9.56 -14.69
CA ARG A 74 -5.53 -10.61 -14.91
C ARG A 74 -6.96 -10.13 -14.74
N ARG A 75 -7.23 -9.29 -13.72
CA ARG A 75 -8.60 -8.96 -13.28
C ARG A 75 -8.82 -7.44 -13.08
N PRO A 76 -8.42 -6.55 -14.02
CA PRO A 76 -8.53 -5.09 -13.83
C PRO A 76 -9.97 -4.59 -13.65
N LYS A 77 -10.94 -5.24 -14.31
CA LYS A 77 -12.37 -4.88 -14.16
C LYS A 77 -12.89 -5.19 -12.76
N PHE A 78 -12.53 -6.36 -12.23
CA PHE A 78 -12.90 -6.78 -10.88
C PHE A 78 -12.36 -5.81 -9.83
N ILE A 79 -11.08 -5.44 -9.92
CA ILE A 79 -10.45 -4.49 -8.99
C ILE A 79 -11.15 -3.13 -9.06
N ARG A 80 -11.45 -2.62 -10.26
CA ARG A 80 -12.21 -1.37 -10.43
C ARG A 80 -13.59 -1.46 -9.78
N ASP A 81 -14.32 -2.54 -10.02
CA ASP A 81 -15.68 -2.71 -9.49
C ASP A 81 -15.64 -2.87 -7.96
N LEU A 82 -14.62 -3.54 -7.41
CA LEU A 82 -14.35 -3.62 -5.98
C LEU A 82 -14.02 -2.24 -5.38
N THR A 83 -13.21 -1.42 -6.06
CA THR A 83 -12.94 -0.03 -5.65
C THR A 83 -14.23 0.80 -5.56
N HIS A 84 -15.17 0.61 -6.48
CA HIS A 84 -16.47 1.28 -6.42
C HIS A 84 -17.35 0.79 -5.27
N LYS A 85 -17.23 -0.49 -4.87
CA LYS A 85 -17.88 -1.02 -3.65
C LYS A 85 -17.23 -0.48 -2.37
N GLY A 86 -15.99 -0.01 -2.46
CA GLY A 86 -15.29 0.70 -1.40
C GLY A 86 -14.03 -0.03 -0.93
N ILE A 87 -13.06 0.77 -0.48
CA ILE A 87 -11.82 0.27 0.11
C ILE A 87 -11.98 0.34 1.65
N PRO A 88 -11.75 -0.78 2.37
CA PRO A 88 -11.74 -0.83 3.83
C PRO A 88 -10.86 0.28 4.41
N GLU A 89 -11.34 0.94 5.46
CA GLU A 89 -10.66 2.10 6.04
C GLU A 89 -9.20 1.83 6.38
N LYS A 90 -8.95 0.68 7.01
CA LYS A 90 -7.64 0.24 7.45
C LYS A 90 -6.66 0.02 6.29
N MET A 91 -7.15 -0.11 5.06
CA MET A 91 -6.34 -0.37 3.86
C MET A 91 -6.22 0.84 2.92
N ARG A 92 -6.99 1.92 3.12
CA ARG A 92 -6.96 3.08 2.21
C ARG A 92 -5.54 3.65 2.04
N CYS A 93 -4.79 3.74 3.14
CA CYS A 93 -3.41 4.26 3.13
C CYS A 93 -2.48 3.47 2.20
N ILE A 94 -2.58 2.14 2.17
CA ILE A 94 -1.72 1.29 1.33
C ILE A 94 -2.27 1.19 -0.10
N MET A 95 -3.59 1.05 -0.25
CA MET A 95 -4.22 0.90 -1.55
C MET A 95 -4.02 2.12 -2.45
N TRP A 96 -4.14 3.33 -1.91
CA TRP A 96 -3.90 4.54 -2.70
C TRP A 96 -2.43 4.66 -3.15
N GLN A 97 -1.47 4.13 -2.39
CA GLN A 97 -0.07 4.07 -2.83
C GLN A 97 0.11 3.09 -4.01
N TYR A 98 -0.55 1.93 -3.98
CA TYR A 98 -0.56 0.99 -5.10
C TYR A 98 -1.21 1.58 -6.36
N PHE A 99 -2.37 2.24 -6.22
CA PHE A 99 -3.05 2.86 -7.37
C PHE A 99 -2.26 3.97 -8.04
N THR A 100 -1.48 4.72 -7.25
CA THR A 100 -0.68 5.84 -7.76
C THR A 100 0.73 5.42 -8.21
N GLY A 101 1.16 4.19 -7.87
CA GLY A 101 2.55 3.78 -8.03
C GLY A 101 3.53 4.55 -7.14
N ALA A 102 3.02 5.27 -6.12
CA ALA A 102 3.85 6.12 -5.26
C ALA A 102 4.94 5.32 -4.53
N TRP A 103 4.68 4.04 -4.24
CA TRP A 103 5.61 3.16 -3.54
C TRP A 103 6.89 2.85 -4.35
N GLU A 104 6.82 2.89 -5.68
CA GLU A 104 7.95 2.68 -6.62
C GLU A 104 8.61 3.99 -7.04
N SER A 105 8.13 5.13 -6.54
CA SER A 105 8.61 6.43 -6.99
C SER A 105 10.07 6.66 -6.61
N SER A 106 10.87 7.12 -7.57
CA SER A 106 12.25 7.57 -7.32
C SER A 106 12.34 8.81 -6.40
N LEU A 107 11.20 9.39 -6.04
CA LEU A 107 11.10 10.57 -5.19
C LEU A 107 11.01 10.24 -3.69
N VAL A 108 10.84 8.98 -3.29
CA VAL A 108 10.62 8.56 -1.88
C VAL A 108 11.72 9.08 -0.93
N GLY A 109 12.95 9.27 -1.42
CA GLY A 109 14.06 9.82 -0.62
C GLY A 109 14.18 11.35 -0.60
N LYS A 110 13.52 12.08 -1.51
CA LYS A 110 13.76 13.54 -1.67
C LYS A 110 13.08 14.40 -0.63
N TYR A 111 12.04 13.88 0.02
CA TYR A 111 11.25 14.65 0.99
C TYR A 111 12.11 15.19 2.15
N ALA A 112 13.06 14.38 2.65
CA ALA A 112 13.94 14.77 3.75
C ALA A 112 14.85 15.97 3.42
N ASP A 113 15.20 16.14 2.14
CA ASP A 113 15.98 17.30 1.68
C ASP A 113 15.07 18.50 1.43
N LEU A 114 13.90 18.28 0.80
CA LEU A 114 12.96 19.34 0.44
C LEU A 114 12.38 20.05 1.67
N ILE A 115 12.07 19.29 2.73
CA ILE A 115 11.52 19.87 3.97
C ILE A 115 12.49 20.85 4.65
N GLN A 116 13.80 20.77 4.38
CA GLN A 116 14.81 21.68 4.93
C GLN A 116 14.91 23.00 4.14
N GLN A 117 14.38 23.05 2.92
CA GLN A 117 14.45 24.24 2.07
C GLN A 117 13.40 25.28 2.48
N GLN A 118 13.67 26.55 2.18
CA GLN A 118 12.71 27.64 2.40
C GLN A 118 11.75 27.76 1.21
N SER A 119 10.50 28.10 1.49
CA SER A 119 9.48 28.35 0.46
C SER A 119 9.05 29.80 0.46
N ALA A 120 8.87 30.39 -0.72
CA ALA A 120 8.37 31.77 -0.84
C ALA A 120 6.90 31.88 -0.36
N CYS A 121 6.20 30.75 -0.26
CA CYS A 121 4.77 30.68 0.03
C CYS A 121 4.44 30.42 1.50
N GLU A 122 5.42 30.29 2.40
CA GLU A 122 5.20 29.87 3.80
C GLU A 122 4.11 30.66 4.52
N ARG A 123 4.06 31.98 4.31
CA ARG A 123 3.02 32.84 4.91
C ARG A 123 1.61 32.51 4.43
N VAL A 124 1.45 32.21 3.14
CA VAL A 124 0.15 31.85 2.54
C VAL A 124 -0.27 30.46 3.01
N ILE A 125 0.68 29.52 3.05
CA ILE A 125 0.46 28.15 3.52
C ILE A 125 -0.03 28.14 4.96
N LYS A 126 0.65 28.85 5.88
CA LYS A 126 0.22 28.94 7.29
C LYS A 126 -1.20 29.48 7.46
N ARG A 127 -1.55 30.52 6.70
CA ARG A 127 -2.91 31.09 6.70
C ARG A 127 -3.95 30.06 6.26
N ASP A 128 -3.65 29.25 5.25
CA ASP A 128 -4.59 28.26 4.72
C ASP A 128 -4.70 27.03 5.63
N ILE A 129 -3.63 26.64 6.31
CA ILE A 129 -3.64 25.55 7.30
C ILE A 129 -4.56 25.87 8.48
N ALA A 130 -4.52 27.09 9.01
CA ALA A 130 -5.35 27.49 10.15
C ALA A 130 -6.87 27.34 9.91
N ARG A 131 -7.29 27.32 8.64
CA ARG A 131 -8.69 27.13 8.23
C ARG A 131 -8.98 25.76 7.59
N THR A 132 -8.01 24.85 7.57
CA THR A 132 -8.15 23.51 6.97
C THR A 132 -8.54 22.50 8.06
N PHE A 133 -9.79 22.03 8.01
CA PHE A 133 -10.39 21.12 9.01
C PHE A 133 -10.24 21.59 10.48
N PRO A 134 -10.63 22.84 10.81
CA PRO A 134 -10.37 23.43 12.13
C PRO A 134 -11.05 22.70 13.29
N GLU A 135 -12.15 22.00 13.03
CA GLU A 135 -12.91 21.23 14.03
C GLU A 135 -12.45 19.77 14.15
N HIS A 136 -11.52 19.33 13.29
CA HIS A 136 -11.07 17.95 13.30
C HIS A 136 -10.03 17.74 14.42
N PRO A 137 -10.18 16.72 15.31
CA PRO A 137 -9.30 16.54 16.47
C PRO A 137 -7.81 16.49 16.16
N TYR A 138 -7.45 15.99 14.98
CA TYR A 138 -6.05 15.93 14.52
C TYR A 138 -5.46 17.28 14.08
N PHE A 139 -6.30 18.22 13.64
CA PHE A 139 -5.89 19.52 13.07
C PHE A 139 -6.27 20.73 13.93
N GLN A 140 -7.10 20.55 14.97
CA GLN A 140 -7.62 21.64 15.80
C GLN A 140 -6.55 22.35 16.66
N GLN A 141 -5.44 21.67 16.98
CA GLN A 141 -4.36 22.26 17.76
C GLN A 141 -3.49 23.14 16.87
N GLU A 142 -3.44 24.44 17.17
CA GLU A 142 -2.52 25.39 16.54
C GLU A 142 -1.06 24.93 16.72
N ASP A 143 -0.32 24.91 15.62
CA ASP A 143 1.05 24.36 15.54
C ASP A 143 1.19 22.90 16.05
N GLY A 144 0.08 22.15 16.10
CA GLY A 144 0.05 20.74 16.47
C GLY A 144 0.61 19.83 15.37
N GLN A 145 0.75 18.53 15.69
CA GLN A 145 1.35 17.55 14.79
C GLN A 145 0.64 17.47 13.42
N GLY A 146 -0.70 17.51 13.39
CA GLY A 146 -1.45 17.47 12.13
C GLY A 146 -1.20 18.70 11.26
N GLN A 147 -1.19 19.90 11.85
CA GLN A 147 -0.90 21.14 11.13
C GLN A 147 0.54 21.19 10.62
N GLN A 148 1.52 20.77 11.44
CA GLN A 148 2.93 20.70 11.02
C GLN A 148 3.15 19.67 9.91
N GLY A 149 2.49 18.50 10.00
CA GLY A 149 2.52 17.49 8.95
C GLY A 149 1.98 18.02 7.63
N LEU A 150 0.81 18.68 7.67
CA LEU A 150 0.21 19.29 6.49
C LEU A 150 1.08 20.43 5.92
N TYR A 151 1.69 21.25 6.79
CA TYR A 151 2.63 22.27 6.40
C TYR A 151 3.81 21.71 5.62
N ASN A 152 4.44 20.65 6.12
CA ASN A 152 5.61 20.05 5.50
C ASN A 152 5.31 19.44 4.12
N VAL A 153 4.07 18.97 3.90
CA VAL A 153 3.65 18.43 2.60
C VAL A 153 3.39 19.54 1.57
N ILE A 154 2.93 20.72 2.00
CA ILE A 154 2.56 21.83 1.11
C ILE A 154 3.75 22.78 0.83
N LYS A 155 4.69 22.91 1.77
CA LYS A 155 5.81 23.87 1.71
C LYS A 155 6.72 23.68 0.51
#